data_AF-A0A9X6SRQ0-F1
#
_entry.id   AF-A0A9X6SRQ0-F1
#
_cell.length_a   1.000
_cell.length_b   1.000
_cell.length_c   1.000
_cell.angle_alpha   90.00
_cell.angle_beta   90.00
_cell.angle_gamma   90.00
#
_symmetry.space_group_name_H-M   'P 1'
#
loop_
_entity.id
_entity.type
_entity.pdbx_description
1 polymer ?
#
loop_
_entity_poly.entity_id
_entity_poly.type
_entity_poly.pdbx_seq_one_letter_code
_entity_poly.pdbx_strand_id
1 'polypeptide(L)'
;LTQMKDAPRAAMISKLLRIETIDETAKKSRDDRKKLEIEINEAKRHLRDEAVLIEELKQIKEQEKELKKQQKSVEKDILNLEKERDKISLEKEKSDKIFESFQKLSLEISNLETKQTTLTEHSLKTEENNLQILQNKKKRLDEIAHKKEYYFSLLQKKDDLNEAKEQFVAIHRLQKQINEVYKNIQHYEHLSSKASSKLAMFDEVESSYTKLEQEITELEETLAVARDKGKELQTMLNVNKNVYKEIMSDKQKFGELGEEVPCPTCKRPLGEHLGNQLHHLEEKRQEIIQETAKMKVLYDEILEKGLKDKQHLDQLK
;
A
#
# COMPACT_ATOMS: atom_id res chain seq x y z
N LEU A 1 -76.00 158.75 129.44
CA LEU A 1 -76.50 158.78 130.83
C LEU A 1 -77.43 157.60 131.00
N THR A 2 -77.06 156.71 131.93
CA THR A 2 -77.95 155.88 132.77
C THR A 2 -79.00 154.99 132.10
N GLN A 3 -78.67 153.68 132.09
CA GLN A 3 -79.46 152.45 131.80
C GLN A 3 -78.95 151.67 130.56
N MET A 4 -77.88 150.88 130.74
CA MET A 4 -77.22 150.07 129.68
C MET A 4 -77.56 148.58 129.79
N LYS A 5 -77.60 147.86 128.65
CA LYS A 5 -77.46 146.39 128.57
C LYS A 5 -76.05 146.03 128.06
N ASP A 6 -75.51 144.88 128.44
CA ASP A 6 -74.08 144.53 128.35
C ASP A 6 -73.50 144.30 126.93
N ALA A 7 -74.33 143.92 125.95
CA ALA A 7 -73.84 143.51 124.63
C ALA A 7 -73.22 144.63 123.75
N PRO A 8 -73.77 145.85 123.68
CA PRO A 8 -73.19 146.92 122.84
C PRO A 8 -71.90 147.51 123.42
N ARG A 9 -71.69 147.42 124.75
CA ARG A 9 -70.50 147.93 125.44
C ARG A 9 -69.29 147.01 125.21
N ALA A 10 -69.51 145.68 125.18
CA ALA A 10 -68.47 144.69 124.86
C ALA A 10 -68.00 144.80 123.39
N ALA A 11 -68.91 145.03 122.45
CA ALA A 11 -68.59 145.17 121.03
C ALA A 11 -67.73 146.42 120.71
N MET A 12 -67.95 147.54 121.41
CA MET A 12 -67.18 148.77 121.20
C MET A 12 -65.79 148.71 121.85
N ILE A 13 -65.65 148.02 123.00
CA ILE A 13 -64.35 147.78 123.65
C ILE A 13 -63.51 146.75 122.88
N SER A 14 -64.12 145.71 122.30
CA SER A 14 -63.42 144.71 121.47
C SER A 14 -62.78 145.32 120.21
N LYS A 15 -63.46 146.31 119.58
CA LYS A 15 -62.95 147.03 118.39
C LYS A 15 -61.80 148.00 118.67
N LEU A 16 -61.69 148.53 119.89
CA LEU A 16 -60.60 149.43 120.28
C LEU A 16 -59.34 148.69 120.79
N LEU A 17 -59.45 147.39 121.13
CA LEU A 17 -58.36 146.57 121.67
C LEU A 17 -57.73 145.57 120.68
N ARG A 18 -58.10 145.57 119.39
CA ARG A 18 -57.50 144.70 118.34
C ARG A 18 -57.44 143.20 118.70
N ILE A 19 -58.42 142.68 119.43
CA ILE A 19 -58.43 141.28 119.90
C ILE A 19 -58.75 140.29 118.76
N GLU A 20 -59.49 140.71 117.73
CA GLU A 20 -59.83 139.87 116.56
C GLU A 20 -58.59 139.39 115.77
N THR A 21 -57.52 140.19 115.72
CA THR A 21 -56.28 139.81 115.00
C THR A 21 -55.43 138.77 115.73
N ILE A 22 -55.55 138.62 117.06
CA ILE A 22 -54.73 137.68 117.84
C ILE A 22 -55.32 136.26 117.74
N ASP A 23 -56.64 136.12 117.76
CA ASP A 23 -57.32 134.82 117.67
C ASP A 23 -57.20 134.17 116.29
N GLU A 24 -57.19 134.94 115.20
CA GLU A 24 -57.00 134.39 113.85
C GLU A 24 -55.57 133.86 113.61
N THR A 25 -54.54 134.52 114.17
CA THR A 25 -53.16 134.02 114.09
C THR A 25 -52.94 132.75 114.93
N ALA A 26 -53.60 132.61 116.08
CA ALA A 26 -53.50 131.41 116.91
C ALA A 26 -54.15 130.18 116.25
N LYS A 27 -55.24 130.37 115.47
CA LYS A 27 -55.84 129.29 114.66
C LYS A 27 -54.93 128.84 113.52
N LYS A 28 -54.34 129.75 112.74
CA LYS A 28 -53.43 129.40 111.64
C LYS A 28 -52.20 128.61 112.10
N SER A 29 -51.59 128.97 113.24
CA SER A 29 -50.43 128.23 113.77
C SER A 29 -50.77 126.79 114.20
N ARG A 30 -51.98 126.54 114.71
CA ARG A 30 -52.42 125.17 115.06
C ARG A 30 -52.68 124.30 113.83
N ASP A 31 -53.26 124.89 112.79
CA ASP A 31 -53.53 124.16 111.54
C ASP A 31 -52.25 123.83 110.77
N ASP A 32 -51.25 124.73 110.74
CA ASP A 32 -49.94 124.45 110.14
C ASP A 32 -49.16 123.36 110.90
N ARG A 33 -49.24 123.36 112.25
CA ARG A 33 -48.63 122.29 113.05
C ARG A 33 -49.25 120.93 112.76
N LYS A 34 -50.58 120.84 112.60
CA LYS A 34 -51.26 119.59 112.23
C LYS A 34 -50.89 119.11 110.83
N LYS A 35 -50.74 120.01 109.85
CA LYS A 35 -50.31 119.63 108.49
C LYS A 35 -48.91 119.01 108.47
N LEU A 36 -47.95 119.63 109.15
CA LEU A 36 -46.59 119.10 109.25
C LEU A 36 -46.54 117.74 109.96
N GLU A 37 -47.39 117.51 110.97
CA GLU A 37 -47.48 116.22 111.67
C GLU A 37 -48.02 115.09 110.77
N ILE A 38 -48.92 115.41 109.83
CA ILE A 38 -49.44 114.46 108.85
C ILE A 38 -48.36 114.11 107.81
N GLU A 39 -47.65 115.10 107.26
CA GLU A 39 -46.57 114.87 106.29
C GLU A 39 -45.44 114.01 106.87
N ILE A 40 -45.04 114.24 108.14
CA ILE A 40 -44.02 113.42 108.81
C ILE A 40 -44.48 111.97 109.00
N ASN A 41 -45.76 111.75 109.29
CA ASN A 41 -46.29 110.38 109.48
C ASN A 41 -46.49 109.63 108.16
N GLU A 42 -46.81 110.32 107.05
CA GLU A 42 -46.88 109.70 105.73
C GLU A 42 -45.47 109.32 105.20
N ALA A 43 -44.46 110.17 105.39
CA ALA A 43 -43.08 109.85 105.00
C ALA A 43 -42.52 108.62 105.76
N LYS A 44 -42.87 108.46 107.05
CA LYS A 44 -42.48 107.28 107.84
C LYS A 44 -43.15 105.99 107.40
N ARG A 45 -44.34 106.03 106.77
CA ARG A 45 -45.03 104.82 106.27
C ARG A 45 -44.43 104.25 104.98
N HIS A 46 -43.61 105.01 104.26
CA HIS A 46 -43.00 104.59 102.99
C HIS A 46 -41.52 104.19 103.10
N LEU A 47 -40.91 104.27 104.28
CA LEU A 47 -39.62 103.66 104.55
C LEU A 47 -39.81 102.16 104.80
N ARG A 48 -39.52 101.33 103.78
CA ARG A 48 -39.36 99.88 103.96
C ARG A 48 -38.22 99.62 104.94
N ASP A 49 -38.38 98.62 105.82
CA ASP A 49 -37.36 98.25 106.81
C ASP A 49 -36.02 97.93 106.16
N GLU A 50 -34.99 98.70 106.50
CA GLU A 50 -33.61 98.56 105.98
C GLU A 50 -33.04 97.16 106.26
N ALA A 51 -33.47 96.51 107.33
CA ALA A 51 -33.08 95.16 107.69
C ALA A 51 -33.53 94.09 106.67
N VAL A 52 -34.74 94.21 106.13
CA VAL A 52 -35.30 93.24 105.15
C VAL A 52 -34.53 93.30 103.83
N LEU A 53 -34.21 94.50 103.36
CA LEU A 53 -33.41 94.69 102.15
C LEU A 53 -31.98 94.14 102.29
N ILE A 54 -31.39 94.21 103.48
CA ILE A 54 -30.06 93.64 103.75
C ILE A 54 -30.09 92.10 103.72
N GLU A 55 -31.15 91.47 104.24
CA GLU A 55 -31.33 90.02 104.18
C GLU A 55 -31.57 89.51 102.75
N GLU A 56 -32.42 90.19 101.98
CA GLU A 56 -32.62 89.88 100.55
C GLU A 56 -31.31 90.01 99.76
N LEU A 57 -30.51 91.05 100.02
CA LEU A 57 -29.19 91.22 99.42
C LEU A 57 -28.22 90.09 99.78
N LYS A 58 -28.28 89.58 101.02
CA LYS A 58 -27.46 88.43 101.44
C LYS A 58 -27.91 87.14 100.74
N GLN A 59 -29.21 86.88 100.67
CA GLN A 59 -29.77 85.70 99.99
C GLN A 59 -29.44 85.71 98.50
N ILE A 60 -29.59 86.84 97.81
CA ILE A 60 -29.23 86.97 96.39
C ILE A 60 -27.73 86.76 96.19
N LYS A 61 -26.86 87.29 97.07
CA LYS A 61 -25.41 87.05 97.00
C LYS A 61 -25.03 85.59 97.25
N GLU A 62 -25.76 84.88 98.11
CA GLU A 62 -25.56 83.44 98.33
C GLU A 62 -26.00 82.63 97.10
N GLN A 63 -27.17 82.94 96.53
CA GLN A 63 -27.64 82.35 95.27
C GLN A 63 -26.68 82.63 94.10
N GLU A 64 -26.15 83.85 93.98
CA GLU A 64 -25.16 84.20 92.97
C GLU A 64 -23.87 83.38 93.14
N LYS A 65 -23.42 83.16 94.38
CA LYS A 65 -22.26 82.30 94.66
C LYS A 65 -22.53 80.84 94.31
N GLU A 66 -23.73 80.34 94.59
CA GLU A 66 -24.12 78.97 94.28
C GLU A 66 -24.24 78.74 92.77
N LEU A 67 -24.89 79.65 92.05
CA LEU A 67 -24.94 79.65 90.58
C LEU A 67 -23.55 79.74 89.96
N LYS A 68 -22.64 80.57 90.49
CA LYS A 68 -21.24 80.61 90.04
C LYS A 68 -20.49 79.30 90.27
N LYS A 69 -20.79 78.56 91.36
CA LYS A 69 -20.21 77.23 91.59
C LYS A 69 -20.75 76.21 90.59
N GLN A 70 -22.06 76.21 90.35
CA GLN A 70 -22.70 75.33 89.37
C GLN A 70 -22.23 75.62 87.94
N GLN A 71 -22.08 76.90 87.57
CA GLN A 71 -21.54 77.28 86.28
C GLN A 71 -20.11 76.74 86.10
N LYS A 72 -19.25 76.87 87.12
CA LYS A 72 -17.88 76.34 87.08
C LYS A 72 -17.83 74.81 87.03
N SER A 73 -18.77 74.08 87.65
CA SER A 73 -18.82 72.63 87.53
C SER A 73 -19.28 72.20 86.14
N VAL A 74 -20.32 72.84 85.60
CA VAL A 74 -20.80 72.58 84.23
C VAL A 74 -19.73 72.90 83.19
N GLU A 75 -18.99 74.00 83.35
CA GLU A 75 -17.86 74.33 82.47
C GLU A 75 -16.76 73.24 82.51
N LYS A 76 -16.47 72.67 83.68
CA LYS A 76 -15.54 71.54 83.79
C LYS A 76 -16.08 70.27 83.13
N ASP A 77 -17.36 69.98 83.29
CA ASP A 77 -18.00 68.81 82.71
C ASP A 77 -18.05 68.92 81.18
N ILE A 78 -18.34 70.11 80.63
CA ILE A 78 -18.26 70.40 79.20
C ILE A 78 -16.83 70.15 78.69
N LEU A 79 -15.82 70.70 79.36
CA LEU A 79 -14.42 70.47 78.97
C LEU A 79 -14.01 69.00 79.01
N ASN A 80 -14.55 68.21 79.95
CA ASN A 80 -14.28 66.78 80.02
C ASN A 80 -14.98 66.02 78.88
N LEU A 81 -16.25 66.34 78.61
CA LEU A 81 -17.02 65.75 77.50
C LEU A 81 -16.43 66.12 76.14
N GLU A 82 -15.90 67.33 75.97
CA GLU A 82 -15.17 67.73 74.76
C GLU A 82 -13.91 66.89 74.58
N LYS A 83 -13.11 66.69 75.64
CA LYS A 83 -11.94 65.80 75.58
C LYS A 83 -12.31 64.35 75.27
N GLU A 84 -13.42 63.85 75.81
CA GLU A 84 -13.89 62.49 75.51
C GLU A 84 -14.40 62.38 74.07
N ARG A 85 -15.15 63.38 73.60
CA ARG A 85 -15.59 63.46 72.20
C ARG A 85 -14.40 63.46 71.24
N ASP A 86 -13.37 64.25 71.53
CA ASP A 86 -12.17 64.34 70.68
C ASP A 86 -11.43 63.00 70.64
N LYS A 87 -11.32 62.30 71.79
CA LYS A 87 -10.74 60.94 71.84
C LYS A 87 -11.56 59.95 71.01
N ILE A 88 -12.88 59.93 71.17
CA ILE A 88 -13.78 59.05 70.42
C ILE A 88 -13.71 59.36 68.92
N SER A 89 -13.64 60.65 68.55
CA SER A 89 -13.49 61.06 67.14
C SER A 89 -12.19 60.53 66.54
N LEU A 90 -11.07 60.65 67.26
CA LEU A 90 -9.79 60.11 66.82
C LEU A 90 -9.78 58.58 66.72
N GLU A 91 -10.44 57.89 67.65
CA GLU A 91 -10.60 56.42 67.60
C GLU A 91 -11.48 55.99 66.44
N LYS A 92 -12.57 56.71 66.18
CA LYS A 92 -13.45 56.48 65.02
C LYS A 92 -12.67 56.65 63.71
N GLU A 93 -11.93 57.74 63.55
CA GLU A 93 -11.11 57.96 62.34
C GLU A 93 -10.07 56.85 62.12
N LYS A 94 -9.47 56.32 63.20
CA LYS A 94 -8.56 55.17 63.11
C LYS A 94 -9.30 53.90 62.70
N SER A 95 -10.46 53.64 63.29
CA SER A 95 -11.29 52.49 62.96
C SER A 95 -11.77 52.54 61.50
N ASP A 96 -12.23 53.71 61.03
CA ASP A 96 -12.68 53.93 59.66
C ASP A 96 -11.54 53.66 58.68
N LYS A 97 -10.31 54.12 58.96
CA LYS A 97 -9.12 53.80 58.14
C LYS A 97 -8.78 52.31 58.13
N ILE A 98 -8.88 51.63 59.26
CA ILE A 98 -8.66 50.18 59.34
C ILE A 98 -9.73 49.45 58.53
N PHE A 99 -10.99 49.84 58.65
CA PHE A 99 -12.10 49.24 57.93
C PHE A 99 -11.96 49.44 56.40
N GLU A 100 -11.59 50.64 55.95
CA GLU A 100 -11.28 50.90 54.54
C GLU A 100 -10.13 50.02 54.04
N SER A 101 -9.07 49.84 54.83
CA SER A 101 -7.96 48.96 54.48
C SER A 101 -8.37 47.49 54.40
N PHE A 102 -9.22 47.04 55.32
CA PHE A 102 -9.78 45.69 55.33
C PHE A 102 -10.68 45.44 54.11
N GLN A 103 -11.52 46.40 53.74
CA GLN A 103 -12.33 46.30 52.52
C GLN A 103 -11.47 46.19 51.27
N LYS A 104 -10.40 46.99 51.16
CA LYS A 104 -9.44 46.90 50.05
C LYS A 104 -8.79 45.52 49.97
N LEU A 105 -8.29 45.00 51.10
CA LEU A 105 -7.69 43.67 51.17
C LEU A 105 -8.70 42.55 50.85
N SER A 106 -9.94 42.67 51.34
CA SER A 106 -11.00 41.70 51.05
C SER A 106 -11.35 41.66 49.56
N LEU A 107 -11.40 42.82 48.89
CA LEU A 107 -11.57 42.90 47.45
C LEU A 107 -10.36 42.32 46.70
N GLU A 108 -9.14 42.57 47.15
CA GLU A 108 -7.93 41.99 46.56
C GLU A 108 -7.92 40.46 46.68
N ILE A 109 -8.28 39.90 47.85
CA ILE A 109 -8.39 38.46 48.06
C ILE A 109 -9.44 37.86 47.11
N SER A 110 -10.63 38.45 47.03
CA SER A 110 -11.68 37.98 46.11
C SER A 110 -11.23 38.03 44.64
N ASN A 111 -10.50 39.08 44.25
CA ASN A 111 -9.93 39.20 42.91
C ASN A 111 -8.82 38.15 42.64
N LEU A 112 -8.02 37.79 43.64
CA LEU A 112 -6.99 36.76 43.51
C LEU A 112 -7.62 35.36 43.44
N GLU A 113 -8.64 35.09 44.26
CA GLU A 113 -9.37 33.83 44.24
C GLU A 113 -10.05 33.60 42.88
N THR A 114 -10.73 34.62 42.34
CA THR A 114 -11.34 34.54 41.00
C THR A 114 -10.30 34.39 39.88
N LYS A 115 -9.14 35.03 39.99
CA LYS A 115 -8.02 34.79 39.05
C LYS A 115 -7.48 33.38 39.17
N GLN A 116 -7.36 32.85 40.38
CA GLN A 116 -6.89 31.48 40.58
C GLN A 116 -7.87 30.47 39.98
N THR A 117 -9.16 30.58 40.27
CA THR A 117 -10.18 29.67 39.72
C THR A 117 -10.17 29.71 38.19
N THR A 118 -10.21 30.90 37.60
CA THR A 118 -10.19 31.06 36.13
C THR A 118 -8.92 30.50 35.48
N LEU A 119 -7.74 30.71 36.09
CA LEU A 119 -6.49 30.10 35.60
C LEU A 119 -6.49 28.58 35.71
N THR A 120 -7.01 28.03 36.82
CA THR A 120 -7.11 26.58 36.99
C THR A 120 -8.09 25.95 36.01
N GLU A 121 -9.25 26.56 35.78
CA GLU A 121 -10.24 26.12 34.79
C GLU A 121 -9.68 26.18 33.37
N HIS A 122 -8.99 27.26 33.02
CA HIS A 122 -8.36 27.38 31.71
C HIS A 122 -7.26 26.34 31.49
N SER A 123 -6.41 26.12 32.51
CA SER A 123 -5.37 25.10 32.48
C SER A 123 -5.97 23.71 32.30
N LEU A 124 -6.98 23.37 33.10
CA LEU A 124 -7.68 22.09 33.05
C LEU A 124 -8.32 21.86 31.67
N LYS A 125 -9.01 22.86 31.12
CA LYS A 125 -9.59 22.79 29.78
C LYS A 125 -8.53 22.61 28.69
N THR A 126 -7.36 23.22 28.85
CA THR A 126 -6.25 23.07 27.90
C THR A 126 -5.69 21.65 27.94
N GLU A 127 -5.50 21.09 29.15
CA GLU A 127 -5.04 19.72 29.33
C GLU A 127 -6.07 18.68 28.84
N GLU A 128 -7.36 18.91 29.06
CA GLU A 128 -8.43 18.07 28.50
C GLU A 128 -8.39 18.05 26.96
N ASN A 129 -8.23 19.21 26.33
CA ASN A 129 -8.08 19.31 24.88
C ASN A 129 -6.81 18.59 24.39
N ASN A 130 -5.68 18.76 25.08
CA ASN A 130 -4.43 18.06 24.76
C ASN A 130 -4.60 16.54 24.85
N LEU A 131 -5.27 16.06 25.90
CA LEU A 131 -5.56 14.65 26.11
C LEU A 131 -6.46 14.10 24.99
N GLN A 132 -7.48 14.85 24.58
CA GLN A 132 -8.34 14.47 23.45
C GLN A 132 -7.56 14.40 22.12
N ILE A 133 -6.66 15.37 21.86
CA ILE A 133 -5.78 15.36 20.69
C ILE A 133 -4.86 14.12 20.72
N LEU A 134 -4.27 13.80 21.87
CA LEU A 134 -3.41 12.63 22.03
C LEU A 134 -4.18 11.32 21.81
N GLN A 135 -5.40 11.20 22.33
CA GLN A 135 -6.26 10.04 22.09
C GLN A 135 -6.60 9.89 20.59
N ASN A 136 -6.91 10.98 19.90
CA ASN A 136 -7.17 10.96 18.46
C ASN A 136 -5.93 10.58 17.66
N LYS A 137 -4.75 11.08 18.03
CA LYS A 137 -3.47 10.67 17.42
C LYS A 137 -3.17 9.19 17.63
N LYS A 138 -3.43 8.67 18.84
CA LYS A 138 -3.27 7.24 19.15
C LYS A 138 -4.17 6.37 18.27
N LYS A 139 -5.47 6.68 18.20
CA LYS A 139 -6.42 5.99 17.31
C LYS A 139 -5.95 5.99 15.85
N ARG A 140 -5.51 7.15 15.36
CA ARG A 140 -4.98 7.29 13.99
C ARG A 140 -3.71 6.46 13.77
N LEU A 141 -2.85 6.34 14.77
CA LEU A 141 -1.64 5.52 14.70
C LEU A 141 -2.00 4.04 14.59
N ASP A 142 -2.95 3.57 15.39
CA ASP A 142 -3.45 2.19 15.33
C ASP A 142 -4.06 1.87 13.95
N GLU A 143 -4.86 2.79 13.38
CA GLU A 143 -5.38 2.65 12.01
C GLU A 143 -4.28 2.59 10.94
N ILE A 144 -3.21 3.38 11.09
CA ILE A 144 -2.07 3.37 10.15
C ILE A 144 -1.25 2.09 10.29
N ALA A 145 -1.09 1.56 11.51
CA ALA A 145 -0.36 0.31 11.75
C ALA A 145 -0.98 -0.86 10.97
N HIS A 146 -2.31 -1.01 11.01
CA HIS A 146 -3.00 -2.03 10.23
C HIS A 146 -2.84 -1.84 8.72
N LYS A 147 -2.89 -0.59 8.23
CA LYS A 147 -2.65 -0.28 6.81
C LYS A 147 -1.23 -0.63 6.37
N LYS A 148 -0.24 -0.46 7.25
CA LYS A 148 1.16 -0.84 6.99
C LYS A 148 1.30 -2.35 6.82
N GLU A 149 0.75 -3.15 7.74
CA GLU A 149 0.76 -4.61 7.63
C GLU A 149 0.04 -5.09 6.37
N TYR A 150 -1.14 -4.52 6.08
CA TYR A 150 -1.87 -4.82 4.87
C TYR A 150 -1.07 -4.48 3.60
N TYR A 151 -0.38 -3.33 3.58
CA TYR A 151 0.51 -2.95 2.47
C TYR A 151 1.63 -3.96 2.25
N PHE A 152 2.33 -4.41 3.31
CA PHE A 152 3.37 -5.43 3.18
C PHE A 152 2.80 -6.77 2.70
N SER A 153 1.61 -7.15 3.17
CA SER A 153 0.93 -8.36 2.69
C SER A 153 0.60 -8.28 1.18
N LEU A 154 0.22 -7.10 0.69
CA LEU A 154 -0.05 -6.87 -0.72
C LEU A 154 1.24 -6.85 -1.55
N LEU A 155 2.33 -6.33 -0.99
CA LEU A 155 3.64 -6.33 -1.63
C LEU A 155 4.12 -7.77 -1.84
N GLN A 156 4.02 -8.62 -0.81
CA GLN A 156 4.35 -10.04 -0.92
C GLN A 156 3.49 -10.74 -1.98
N LYS A 157 2.17 -10.53 -1.96
CA LYS A 157 1.27 -11.09 -2.98
C LYS A 157 1.61 -10.63 -4.41
N LYS A 158 2.07 -9.39 -4.58
CA LYS A 158 2.51 -8.87 -5.88
C LYS A 158 3.77 -9.62 -6.34
N ASP A 159 4.71 -9.86 -5.44
CA ASP A 159 5.95 -10.58 -5.77
C ASP A 159 5.64 -12.04 -6.13
N ASP A 160 4.78 -12.72 -5.36
CA ASP A 160 4.29 -14.07 -5.66
C ASP A 160 3.61 -14.14 -7.05
N LEU A 161 2.79 -13.14 -7.39
CA LEU A 161 2.12 -13.07 -8.69
C LEU A 161 3.10 -12.82 -9.85
N ASN A 162 4.17 -12.05 -9.61
CA ASN A 162 5.21 -11.83 -10.62
C ASN A 162 5.99 -13.13 -10.88
N GLU A 163 6.34 -13.86 -9.83
CA GLU A 163 7.01 -15.17 -9.95
C GLU A 163 6.11 -16.16 -10.72
N ALA A 164 4.82 -16.24 -10.37
CA ALA A 164 3.86 -17.09 -11.08
C ALA A 164 3.73 -16.70 -12.56
N LYS A 165 3.76 -15.39 -12.87
CA LYS A 165 3.74 -14.89 -14.26
C LYS A 165 5.00 -15.30 -15.03
N GLU A 166 6.17 -15.21 -14.42
CA GLU A 166 7.43 -15.63 -15.04
C GLU A 166 7.43 -17.13 -15.33
N GLN A 167 6.98 -17.94 -14.37
CA GLN A 167 6.80 -19.39 -14.55
C GLN A 167 5.82 -19.70 -15.69
N PHE A 168 4.68 -19.01 -15.74
CA PHE A 168 3.71 -19.18 -16.82
C PHE A 168 4.31 -18.86 -18.21
N VAL A 169 5.05 -17.76 -18.33
CA VAL A 169 5.73 -17.39 -19.59
C VAL A 169 6.79 -18.42 -19.97
N ALA A 170 7.55 -18.95 -19.01
CA ALA A 170 8.52 -20.00 -19.25
C ALA A 170 7.86 -21.30 -19.75
N ILE A 171 6.79 -21.75 -19.09
CA ILE A 171 6.01 -22.93 -19.52
C ILE A 171 5.46 -22.74 -20.93
N HIS A 172 4.88 -21.57 -21.23
CA HIS A 172 4.32 -21.31 -22.55
C HIS A 172 5.39 -21.25 -23.65
N ARG A 173 6.60 -20.75 -23.35
CA ARG A 173 7.75 -20.81 -24.28
C ARG A 173 8.17 -22.26 -24.53
N LEU A 174 8.27 -23.08 -23.48
CA LEU A 174 8.58 -24.51 -23.61
C LEU A 174 7.52 -25.25 -24.43
N GLN A 175 6.23 -24.98 -24.22
CA GLN A 175 5.15 -25.57 -25.02
C GLN A 175 5.27 -25.22 -26.51
N LYS A 176 5.65 -23.97 -26.85
CA LYS A 176 5.92 -23.60 -28.24
C LYS A 176 7.08 -24.39 -28.84
N GLN A 177 8.19 -24.50 -28.10
CA GLN A 177 9.34 -25.29 -28.54
C GLN A 177 9.00 -26.77 -28.72
N ILE A 178 8.22 -27.35 -27.81
CA ILE A 178 7.71 -28.74 -27.94
C ILE A 178 6.90 -28.89 -29.22
N ASN A 179 5.98 -27.96 -29.50
CA ASN A 179 5.17 -28.01 -30.72
C ASN A 179 6.01 -27.88 -32.01
N GLU A 180 7.06 -27.06 -31.99
CA GLU A 180 8.01 -26.95 -33.11
C GLU A 180 8.80 -28.25 -33.30
N VAL A 181 9.29 -28.86 -32.22
CA VAL A 181 9.97 -30.16 -32.26
C VAL A 181 9.05 -31.25 -32.81
N TYR A 182 7.79 -31.31 -32.37
CA TYR A 182 6.82 -32.27 -32.91
C TYR A 182 6.61 -32.12 -34.42
N LYS A 183 6.49 -30.88 -34.93
CA LYS A 183 6.40 -30.62 -36.37
C LYS A 183 7.65 -31.09 -37.12
N ASN A 184 8.83 -30.84 -36.54
CA ASN A 184 10.09 -31.28 -37.13
C ASN A 184 10.19 -32.81 -37.14
N ILE A 185 9.79 -33.50 -36.07
CA ILE A 185 9.75 -34.97 -36.02
C ILE A 185 8.87 -35.51 -37.13
N GLN A 186 7.63 -35.02 -37.26
CA GLN A 186 6.72 -35.45 -38.33
C GLN A 186 7.29 -35.20 -39.73
N HIS A 187 7.97 -34.06 -39.92
CA HIS A 187 8.65 -33.75 -41.17
C HIS A 187 9.77 -34.76 -41.49
N TYR A 188 10.62 -35.07 -40.51
CA TYR A 188 11.71 -36.02 -40.68
C TYR A 188 11.24 -37.46 -40.82
N GLU A 189 10.17 -37.87 -40.14
CA GLU A 189 9.52 -39.17 -40.35
C GLU A 189 8.98 -39.30 -41.78
N HIS A 190 8.37 -38.24 -42.31
CA HIS A 190 7.92 -38.22 -43.70
C HIS A 190 9.09 -38.29 -44.69
N LEU A 191 10.16 -37.53 -44.46
CA LEU A 191 11.37 -37.60 -45.28
C LEU A 191 12.03 -38.98 -45.23
N SER A 192 12.12 -39.57 -44.04
CA SER A 192 12.67 -40.91 -43.82
C SER A 192 11.86 -41.97 -44.55
N SER A 193 10.52 -41.96 -44.40
CA SER A 193 9.67 -42.92 -45.13
C SER A 193 9.78 -42.78 -46.65
N LYS A 194 9.90 -41.56 -47.17
CA LYS A 194 10.13 -41.29 -48.59
C LYS A 194 11.53 -41.74 -49.06
N ALA A 195 12.55 -41.63 -48.21
CA ALA A 195 13.88 -42.14 -48.52
C ALA A 195 13.89 -43.67 -48.51
N SER A 196 13.28 -44.30 -47.52
CA SER A 196 13.15 -45.76 -47.44
C SER A 196 12.36 -46.34 -48.61
N SER A 197 11.27 -45.68 -49.05
CA SER A 197 10.52 -46.16 -50.22
C SER A 197 11.33 -46.07 -51.51
N LYS A 198 12.17 -45.02 -51.67
CA LYS A 198 13.12 -44.93 -52.78
C LYS A 198 14.20 -46.00 -52.71
N LEU A 199 14.74 -46.28 -51.53
CA LEU A 199 15.74 -47.33 -51.34
C LEU A 199 15.18 -48.72 -51.65
N ALA A 200 13.94 -49.01 -51.25
CA ALA A 200 13.27 -50.27 -51.57
C ALA A 200 13.13 -50.51 -53.09
N MET A 201 13.06 -49.44 -53.91
CA MET A 201 13.07 -49.60 -55.38
C MET A 201 14.42 -50.11 -55.91
N PHE A 202 15.51 -49.93 -55.16
CA PHE A 202 16.84 -50.43 -55.56
C PHE A 202 17.09 -51.88 -55.13
N ASP A 203 16.38 -52.40 -54.12
CA ASP A 203 16.51 -53.81 -53.71
C ASP A 203 16.13 -54.77 -54.85
N GLU A 204 15.09 -54.41 -55.62
CA GLU A 204 14.70 -55.16 -56.82
C GLU A 204 15.77 -55.08 -57.90
N VAL A 205 16.46 -53.95 -58.03
CA VAL A 205 17.55 -53.76 -59.02
C VAL A 205 18.73 -54.65 -58.69
N GLU A 206 19.18 -54.72 -57.44
CA GLU A 206 20.30 -55.58 -57.03
C GLU A 206 19.98 -57.07 -57.24
N SER A 207 18.76 -57.50 -56.90
CA SER A 207 18.32 -58.88 -57.17
C SER A 207 18.16 -59.19 -58.66
N SER A 208 17.78 -58.20 -59.48
CA SER A 208 17.69 -58.37 -60.94
C SER A 208 19.08 -58.43 -61.59
N TYR A 209 20.01 -57.60 -61.11
CA TYR A 209 21.37 -57.54 -61.60
C TYR A 209 22.12 -58.84 -61.32
N THR A 210 22.01 -59.37 -60.10
CA THR A 210 22.62 -60.66 -59.72
C THR A 210 22.06 -61.83 -60.53
N LYS A 211 20.76 -61.85 -60.85
CA LYS A 211 20.16 -62.86 -61.73
C LYS A 211 20.66 -62.73 -63.17
N LEU A 212 20.74 -61.52 -63.71
CA LEU A 212 21.26 -61.27 -65.05
C LEU A 212 22.74 -61.65 -65.16
N GLU A 213 23.55 -61.35 -64.14
CA GLU A 213 24.95 -61.80 -64.08
C GLU A 213 25.05 -63.32 -64.08
N GLN A 214 24.24 -64.02 -63.29
CA GLN A 214 24.19 -65.48 -63.28
C GLN A 214 23.81 -66.03 -64.66
N GLU A 215 22.75 -65.49 -65.28
CA GLU A 215 22.29 -65.88 -66.61
C GLU A 215 23.37 -65.65 -67.69
N ILE A 216 24.08 -64.53 -67.64
CA ILE A 216 25.23 -64.25 -68.51
C ILE A 216 26.32 -65.30 -68.31
N THR A 217 26.68 -65.63 -67.05
CA THR A 217 27.74 -66.63 -66.78
C THR A 217 27.36 -68.03 -67.28
N GLU A 218 26.11 -68.46 -67.06
CA GLU A 218 25.60 -69.75 -67.54
C GLU A 218 25.59 -69.82 -69.08
N LEU A 219 25.20 -68.73 -69.75
CA LEU A 219 25.25 -68.63 -71.21
C LEU A 219 26.68 -68.66 -71.76
N GLU A 220 27.64 -68.01 -71.08
CA GLU A 220 29.04 -68.04 -71.48
C GLU A 220 29.65 -69.45 -71.33
N GLU A 221 29.32 -70.16 -70.25
CA GLU A 221 29.74 -71.54 -70.02
C GLU A 221 29.14 -72.50 -71.07
N THR A 222 27.83 -72.41 -71.31
CA THR A 222 27.16 -73.24 -72.33
C THR A 222 27.72 -72.99 -73.72
N LEU A 223 28.00 -71.74 -74.09
CA LEU A 223 28.67 -71.39 -75.35
C LEU A 223 30.12 -71.90 -75.43
N ALA A 224 30.85 -71.95 -74.31
CA ALA A 224 32.19 -72.52 -74.27
C ALA A 224 32.16 -74.03 -74.51
N VAL A 225 31.26 -74.75 -73.81
CA VAL A 225 31.04 -76.19 -73.99
C VAL A 225 30.61 -76.50 -75.43
N ALA A 226 29.67 -75.73 -75.99
CA ALA A 226 29.22 -75.89 -77.37
C ALA A 226 30.37 -75.65 -78.38
N ARG A 227 31.23 -74.65 -78.14
CA ARG A 227 32.42 -74.39 -78.97
C ARG A 227 33.39 -75.55 -78.96
N ASP A 228 33.68 -76.10 -77.79
CA ASP A 228 34.63 -77.22 -77.68
C ASP A 228 34.06 -78.50 -78.28
N LYS A 229 32.77 -78.79 -78.04
CA LYS A 229 32.08 -79.91 -78.71
C LYS A 229 32.03 -79.74 -80.24
N GLY A 230 31.82 -78.52 -80.71
CA GLY A 230 31.87 -78.17 -82.13
C GLY A 230 33.25 -78.43 -82.74
N LYS A 231 34.34 -78.06 -82.04
CA LYS A 231 35.71 -78.37 -82.47
C LYS A 231 35.96 -79.88 -82.50
N GLU A 232 35.56 -80.61 -81.47
CA GLU A 232 35.70 -82.08 -81.42
C GLU A 232 35.00 -82.74 -82.63
N LEU A 233 33.74 -82.41 -82.89
CA LEU A 233 33.01 -82.94 -84.04
C LEU A 233 33.67 -82.55 -85.37
N GLN A 234 34.14 -81.30 -85.50
CA GLN A 234 34.86 -80.87 -86.69
C GLN A 234 36.15 -81.69 -86.91
N THR A 235 36.89 -82.00 -85.85
CA THR A 235 38.08 -82.86 -85.93
C THR A 235 37.71 -84.29 -86.34
N MET A 236 36.66 -84.87 -85.76
CA MET A 236 36.20 -86.21 -86.12
C MET A 236 35.70 -86.28 -87.57
N LEU A 237 34.96 -85.27 -88.03
CA LEU A 237 34.54 -85.15 -89.43
C LEU A 237 35.74 -85.08 -90.39
N ASN A 238 36.80 -84.35 -90.02
CA ASN A 238 38.04 -84.29 -90.80
C ASN A 238 38.78 -85.64 -90.82
N VAL A 239 38.81 -86.36 -89.69
CA VAL A 239 39.37 -87.73 -89.62
C VAL A 239 38.58 -88.66 -90.53
N ASN A 240 37.25 -88.69 -90.42
CA ASN A 240 36.39 -89.52 -91.27
C ASN A 240 36.54 -89.19 -92.75
N LYS A 241 36.71 -87.91 -93.10
CA LYS A 241 36.99 -87.48 -94.47
C LYS A 241 38.33 -88.04 -95.00
N ASN A 242 39.36 -88.11 -94.15
CA ASN A 242 40.64 -88.69 -94.52
C ASN A 242 40.54 -90.22 -94.67
N VAL A 243 39.92 -90.90 -93.71
CA VAL A 243 39.69 -92.36 -93.79
C VAL A 243 38.85 -92.71 -95.02
N TYR A 244 37.82 -91.92 -95.34
CA TYR A 244 37.04 -92.09 -96.57
C TYR A 244 37.91 -92.00 -97.83
N LYS A 245 38.82 -91.00 -97.91
CA LYS A 245 39.74 -90.86 -99.04
C LYS A 245 40.71 -92.04 -99.13
N GLU A 246 41.21 -92.53 -98.00
CA GLU A 246 42.07 -93.72 -97.94
C GLU A 246 41.33 -94.95 -98.45
N ILE A 247 40.10 -95.22 -97.98
CA ILE A 247 39.26 -96.33 -98.46
C ILE A 247 39.00 -96.22 -99.96
N MET A 248 38.67 -95.02 -100.46
CA MET A 248 38.43 -94.81 -101.90
C MET A 248 39.70 -95.02 -102.73
N SER A 249 40.85 -94.53 -102.26
CA SER A 249 42.15 -94.77 -102.88
C SER A 249 42.49 -96.26 -102.90
N ASP A 250 42.32 -96.96 -101.78
CA ASP A 250 42.61 -98.38 -101.67
C ASP A 250 41.66 -99.20 -102.55
N LYS A 251 40.37 -98.88 -102.57
CA LYS A 251 39.40 -99.48 -103.49
C LYS A 251 39.81 -99.28 -104.96
N GLN A 252 40.30 -98.10 -105.33
CA GLN A 252 40.79 -97.82 -106.68
C GLN A 252 42.05 -98.66 -107.00
N LYS A 253 43.03 -98.72 -106.09
CA LYS A 253 44.24 -99.55 -106.25
C LYS A 253 43.90 -101.04 -106.40
N PHE A 254 42.99 -101.57 -105.58
CA PHE A 254 42.50 -102.95 -105.69
C PHE A 254 41.77 -103.20 -107.02
N GLY A 255 41.04 -102.20 -107.54
CA GLY A 255 40.37 -102.29 -108.83
C GLY A 255 41.31 -102.23 -110.05
N GLU A 256 42.38 -101.44 -109.99
CA GLU A 256 43.34 -101.26 -111.09
C GLU A 256 44.33 -102.42 -111.22
N LEU A 257 44.76 -103.03 -110.10
CA LEU A 257 45.80 -104.07 -110.07
C LEU A 257 45.24 -105.51 -110.17
N GLY A 258 43.92 -105.71 -110.02
CA GLY A 258 43.27 -107.02 -110.21
C GLY A 258 43.71 -108.12 -109.23
N GLU A 259 43.62 -109.38 -109.64
CA GLU A 259 43.88 -110.56 -108.78
C GLU A 259 45.34 -110.65 -108.27
N GLU A 260 46.26 -109.90 -108.86
CA GLU A 260 47.69 -109.85 -108.49
C GLU A 260 47.99 -108.86 -107.35
N VAL A 261 47.00 -108.15 -106.80
CA VAL A 261 47.26 -107.21 -105.70
C VAL A 261 47.81 -107.97 -104.47
N PRO A 262 48.96 -107.57 -103.91
CA PRO A 262 49.47 -108.18 -102.69
C PRO A 262 48.58 -107.81 -101.49
N CYS A 263 48.17 -108.82 -100.73
CA CYS A 263 47.41 -108.65 -99.50
C CYS A 263 48.18 -107.73 -98.52
N PRO A 264 47.55 -106.68 -97.96
CA PRO A 264 48.22 -105.73 -97.08
C PRO A 264 48.76 -106.36 -95.80
N THR A 265 48.23 -107.52 -95.38
CA THR A 265 48.66 -108.22 -94.15
C THR A 265 49.75 -109.27 -94.41
N CYS A 266 49.67 -110.05 -95.48
CA CYS A 266 50.58 -111.18 -95.73
C CYS A 266 51.40 -111.10 -97.04
N LYS A 267 51.23 -110.02 -97.82
CA LYS A 267 51.93 -109.70 -99.08
C LYS A 267 51.79 -110.73 -100.21
N ARG A 268 50.94 -111.75 -100.07
CA ARG A 268 50.62 -112.72 -101.14
C ARG A 268 49.54 -112.17 -102.09
N PRO A 269 49.49 -112.59 -103.37
CA PRO A 269 48.43 -112.19 -104.30
C PRO A 269 47.05 -112.56 -103.75
N LEU A 270 46.09 -111.65 -103.88
CA LEU A 270 44.77 -111.80 -103.27
C LEU A 270 43.88 -112.83 -103.97
N GLY A 271 44.02 -113.03 -105.29
CA GLY A 271 43.27 -114.05 -106.05
C GLY A 271 41.77 -114.04 -105.72
N GLU A 272 41.25 -115.20 -105.29
CA GLU A 272 39.82 -115.39 -104.91
C GLU A 272 39.35 -114.49 -103.75
N HIS A 273 40.26 -113.98 -102.90
CA HIS A 273 39.91 -113.15 -101.75
C HIS A 273 39.72 -111.66 -102.09
N LEU A 274 40.04 -111.24 -103.32
CA LEU A 274 39.88 -109.85 -103.77
C LEU A 274 38.43 -109.35 -103.64
N GLY A 275 37.45 -110.19 -104.00
CA GLY A 275 36.03 -109.87 -103.90
C GLY A 275 35.58 -109.58 -102.46
N ASN A 276 36.04 -110.39 -101.50
CA ASN A 276 35.73 -110.21 -100.08
C ASN A 276 36.36 -108.91 -99.53
N GLN A 277 37.56 -108.56 -99.99
CA GLN A 277 38.26 -107.35 -99.54
C GLN A 277 37.64 -106.08 -100.12
N LEU A 278 37.19 -106.11 -101.38
CA LEU A 278 36.41 -105.04 -101.99
C LEU A 278 35.04 -104.87 -101.31
N HIS A 279 34.38 -105.97 -100.93
CA HIS A 279 33.12 -105.91 -100.19
C HIS A 279 33.30 -105.29 -98.81
N HIS A 280 34.31 -105.72 -98.04
CA HIS A 280 34.62 -105.15 -96.73
C HIS A 280 35.03 -103.67 -96.80
N LEU A 281 35.72 -103.23 -97.86
CA LEU A 281 35.97 -101.80 -98.08
C LEU A 281 34.69 -101.02 -98.42
N GLU A 282 33.74 -101.62 -99.12
CA GLU A 282 32.43 -101.00 -99.37
C GLU A 282 31.56 -100.94 -98.11
N GLU A 283 31.57 -101.97 -97.26
CA GLU A 283 30.92 -101.94 -95.95
C GLU A 283 31.50 -100.83 -95.08
N LYS A 284 32.83 -100.77 -94.95
CA LYS A 284 33.51 -99.68 -94.22
C LYS A 284 33.22 -98.30 -94.81
N ARG A 285 33.12 -98.19 -96.13
CA ARG A 285 32.73 -96.93 -96.80
C ARG A 285 31.32 -96.51 -96.39
N GLN A 286 30.36 -97.44 -96.38
CA GLN A 286 28.99 -97.17 -95.96
C GLN A 286 28.91 -96.79 -94.48
N GLU A 287 29.66 -97.48 -93.61
CA GLU A 287 29.78 -97.14 -92.19
C GLU A 287 30.27 -95.70 -91.99
N ILE A 288 31.38 -95.32 -92.65
CA ILE A 288 31.93 -93.97 -92.55
C ILE A 288 30.95 -92.92 -93.09
N ILE A 289 30.23 -93.21 -94.18
CA ILE A 289 29.21 -92.29 -94.71
C ILE A 289 28.10 -92.08 -93.68
N GLN A 290 27.60 -93.15 -93.06
CA GLN A 290 26.55 -93.07 -92.04
C GLN A 290 27.02 -92.34 -90.78
N GLU A 291 28.22 -92.63 -90.30
CA GLU A 291 28.82 -91.94 -89.15
C GLU A 291 29.05 -90.46 -89.43
N THR A 292 29.57 -90.13 -90.63
CA THR A 292 29.78 -88.73 -91.05
C THR A 292 28.44 -87.98 -91.15
N ALA A 293 27.39 -88.62 -91.66
CA ALA A 293 26.06 -88.02 -91.72
C ALA A 293 25.50 -87.74 -90.31
N LYS A 294 25.63 -88.70 -89.38
CA LYS A 294 25.21 -88.52 -87.97
C LYS A 294 25.99 -87.40 -87.28
N MET A 295 27.32 -87.37 -87.43
CA MET A 295 28.16 -86.33 -86.84
C MET A 295 27.87 -84.95 -87.42
N LYS A 296 27.55 -84.87 -88.72
CA LYS A 296 27.19 -83.61 -89.37
C LYS A 296 25.88 -83.05 -88.83
N VAL A 297 24.86 -83.88 -88.63
CA VAL A 297 23.59 -83.46 -88.01
C VAL A 297 23.84 -82.91 -86.60
N LEU A 298 24.62 -83.62 -85.78
CA LEU A 298 24.97 -83.15 -84.43
C LEU A 298 25.76 -81.84 -84.44
N TYR A 299 26.66 -81.67 -85.41
CA TYR A 299 27.43 -80.44 -85.58
C TYR A 299 26.54 -79.26 -85.96
N ASP A 300 25.64 -79.45 -86.92
CA ASP A 300 24.69 -78.42 -87.37
C ASP A 300 23.73 -78.03 -86.22
N GLU A 301 23.25 -79.00 -85.42
CA GLU A 301 22.43 -78.74 -84.23
C GLU A 301 23.15 -77.91 -83.15
N ILE A 302 24.44 -78.20 -82.90
CA ILE A 302 25.25 -77.45 -81.93
C ILE A 302 25.50 -76.03 -82.42
N LEU A 303 25.72 -75.84 -83.73
CA LEU A 303 25.88 -74.52 -84.32
C LEU A 303 24.59 -73.69 -84.23
N GLU A 304 23.43 -74.29 -84.54
CA GLU A 304 22.14 -73.58 -84.45
C GLU A 304 21.82 -73.19 -83.01
N LYS A 305 22.03 -74.08 -82.04
CA LYS A 305 21.85 -73.75 -80.60
C LYS A 305 22.84 -72.68 -80.16
N GLY A 306 24.12 -72.84 -80.48
CA GLY A 306 25.15 -71.85 -80.14
C GLY A 306 24.90 -70.46 -80.75
N LEU A 307 24.30 -70.38 -81.95
CA LEU A 307 23.89 -69.10 -82.53
C LEU A 307 22.73 -68.45 -81.78
N LYS A 308 21.73 -69.24 -81.35
CA LYS A 308 20.62 -68.74 -80.53
C LYS A 308 21.10 -68.27 -79.17
N ASP A 309 21.93 -69.07 -78.49
CA ASP A 309 22.47 -68.74 -77.17
C ASP A 309 23.38 -67.50 -77.24
N LYS A 310 24.14 -67.34 -78.34
CA LYS A 310 24.92 -66.12 -78.58
C LYS A 310 24.05 -64.89 -78.80
N GLN A 311 22.98 -65.00 -79.60
CA GLN A 311 22.04 -63.88 -79.79
C GLN A 311 21.36 -63.49 -78.48
N HIS A 312 21.04 -64.46 -77.63
CA HIS A 312 20.49 -64.22 -76.31
C HIS A 312 21.50 -63.48 -75.41
N LEU A 313 22.76 -63.93 -75.38
CA LEU A 313 23.83 -63.26 -74.64
C LEU A 313 24.06 -61.81 -75.12
N ASP A 314 24.04 -61.58 -76.44
CA ASP A 314 24.20 -60.24 -77.03
C ASP A 314 23.00 -59.31 -76.73
N GLN A 315 21.82 -59.85 -76.38
CA GLN A 315 20.66 -59.07 -75.93
C GLN A 315 20.71 -58.72 -74.44
N LEU A 316 21.42 -59.53 -73.64
CA LEU A 316 21.56 -59.33 -72.20
C LEU A 316 22.72 -58.38 -71.84
N LYS A 317 23.69 -58.19 -72.74
CA LYS A 317 24.83 -57.27 -72.60
C LYS A 317 24.52 -55.87 -73.13
#